data_AF-A0A0B7FRG2-F1
#
_entry.id   AF-A0A0B7FRG2-F1
#
_cell.length_a   1.000
_cell.length_b   1.000
_cell.length_c   1.000
_cell.angle_alpha   90.00
_cell.angle_beta   90.00
_cell.angle_gamma   90.00
#
_symmetry.space_group_name_H-M   'P 1'
#
loop_
_entity.id
_entity.type
_entity.pdbx_description
1 polymer ?
#
loop_
_entity_poly.entity_id
_entity_poly.type
_entity_poly.pdbx_seq_one_letter_code
_entity_poly.pdbx_strand_id
1 'polypeptide(L)'
;MTFSCMAIYVNSSAPSKDSLGTLNGISQTTISVIRAIGPATATSLFSLSVRKNILGGNFIYAILLVTCCIAIYASRWLKEEKRAYT
;
A
#
# COMPACT_ATOMS: atom_id res chain seq x y z
N MET A 1 6.61 -9.03 8.41
CA MET A 1 7.77 -8.12 8.41
C MET A 1 7.42 -6.74 7.87
N THR A 2 6.61 -6.59 6.81
CA THR A 2 6.23 -5.27 6.24
C THR A 2 5.32 -4.41 7.14
N PHE A 3 4.32 -5.01 7.80
CA PHE A 3 3.40 -4.26 8.69
C PHE A 3 4.13 -3.57 9.84
N SER A 4 5.10 -4.26 10.47
CA SER A 4 5.88 -3.70 11.58
C SER A 4 6.78 -2.56 11.11
N CYS A 5 7.46 -2.70 9.97
CA CYS A 5 8.28 -1.63 9.40
C CYS A 5 7.44 -0.38 9.07
N MET A 6 6.26 -0.56 8.46
CA MET A 6 5.35 0.56 8.18
C MET A 6 4.84 1.21 9.46
N ALA A 7 4.49 0.42 10.49
CA ALA A 7 4.08 0.97 11.78
C ALA A 7 5.19 1.79 12.44
N ILE A 8 6.45 1.34 12.38
CA ILE A 8 7.60 2.12 12.86
C ILE A 8 7.73 3.44 12.10
N TYR A 9 7.57 3.41 10.77
CA TYR A 9 7.65 4.62 9.94
C TYR A 9 6.54 5.61 10.29
N VAL A 10 5.29 5.14 10.33
CA VAL A 10 4.11 5.96 10.69
C VAL A 10 4.26 6.57 12.08
N ASN A 11 4.73 5.78 13.05
CA ASN A 11 4.95 6.27 14.42
C ASN A 11 6.11 7.27 14.51
N SER A 12 7.13 7.13 13.67
CA SER A 12 8.27 8.05 13.63
C SER A 12 7.90 9.38 12.99
N SER A 13 6.91 9.39 12.09
CA SER A 13 6.34 10.59 11.47
C SER A 13 5.32 11.35 12.34
N ALA A 14 5.17 10.96 13.60
CA ALA A 14 4.27 11.64 14.51
C ALA A 14 4.92 12.92 15.07
N PRO A 15 4.24 14.09 15.04
CA PRO A 15 4.78 15.33 15.61
C PRO A 15 4.73 15.35 17.15
N SER A 16 3.75 14.67 17.76
CA SER A 16 3.58 14.54 19.21
C SER A 16 3.07 13.15 19.60
N LYS A 17 3.24 12.74 20.87
CA LYS A 17 2.73 11.45 21.41
C LYS A 17 1.21 11.33 21.29
N ASP A 18 0.48 12.44 21.43
CA ASP A 18 -0.98 12.48 21.29
C ASP A 18 -1.44 12.17 19.85
N SER A 19 -0.63 12.49 18.84
CA SER A 19 -0.98 12.27 17.43
C SER A 19 -0.76 10.83 16.96
N LEU A 20 -0.13 9.97 17.77
CA LEU A 20 0.15 8.57 17.43
C LEU A 20 -1.14 7.79 17.17
N GLY A 21 -2.17 7.99 17.99
CA GLY A 21 -3.46 7.32 17.82
C GLY A 21 -4.11 7.67 16.48
N THR A 22 -4.09 8.95 16.11
CA THR A 22 -4.65 9.44 14.84
C THR A 22 -3.90 8.87 13.64
N LEU A 23 -2.57 8.87 13.65
CA LEU A 23 -1.76 8.35 12.54
C LEU A 23 -1.93 6.84 12.32
N ASN A 24 -2.00 6.07 13.40
CA ASN A 24 -2.27 4.63 13.31
C ASN A 24 -3.72 4.38 12.86
N GLY A 25 -4.68 5.16 13.35
CA GLY A 25 -6.08 5.10 12.92
C GLY A 25 -6.21 5.32 11.41
N ILE A 26 -5.64 6.41 10.89
CA ILE A 26 -5.62 6.72 9.44
C ILE A 26 -4.98 5.57 8.67
N SER A 27 -3.81 5.10 9.11
CA SER A 27 -3.11 3.99 8.46
C SER A 27 -3.98 2.73 8.38
N GLN A 28 -4.63 2.36 9.49
CA GLN A 28 -5.51 1.19 9.53
C GLN A 28 -6.78 1.37 8.70
N THR A 29 -7.36 2.58 8.66
CA THR A 29 -8.50 2.88 7.79
C THR A 29 -8.11 2.70 6.33
N THR A 30 -6.96 3.24 5.90
CA THR A 30 -6.44 3.05 4.54
C THR A 30 -6.24 1.56 4.22
N ILE A 31 -5.62 0.81 5.14
CA ILE A 31 -5.41 -0.64 4.98
C ILE A 31 -6.76 -1.36 4.82
N SER A 32 -7.76 -0.99 5.62
CA SER A 32 -9.09 -1.60 5.61
C SER A 32 -9.82 -1.33 4.29
N VAL A 33 -9.73 -0.11 3.76
CA VAL A 33 -10.30 0.25 2.45
C VAL A 33 -9.66 -0.56 1.33
N ILE A 34 -8.32 -0.67 1.32
CA ILE A 34 -7.60 -1.48 0.33
C ILE A 34 -8.00 -2.96 0.43
N ARG A 35 -8.17 -3.48 1.65
CA ARG A 35 -8.62 -4.87 1.86
C ARG A 35 -10.05 -5.11 1.39
N ALA A 36 -10.93 -4.11 1.50
CA ALA A 36 -12.31 -4.22 1.05
C ALA A 36 -12.40 -4.25 -0.49
N ILE A 37 -11.65 -3.39 -1.17
CA ILE A 37 -11.78 -3.19 -2.63
C ILE A 37 -10.81 -4.09 -3.43
N GLY A 38 -9.63 -4.34 -2.88
CA GLY A 38 -8.54 -5.07 -3.55
C GLY A 38 -8.96 -6.43 -4.15
N PRO A 39 -9.66 -7.31 -3.40
CA PRO A 39 -10.10 -8.61 -3.93
C PRO A 39 -11.06 -8.48 -5.12
N ALA A 40 -12.01 -7.53 -5.06
CA ALA A 40 -12.98 -7.30 -6.13
C ALA A 40 -12.30 -6.79 -7.40
N THR A 41 -11.38 -5.84 -7.25
CA THR A 41 -10.57 -5.30 -8.36
C THR A 41 -9.71 -6.40 -8.98
N ALA A 42 -8.94 -7.14 -8.17
CA ALA A 42 -8.09 -8.22 -8.66
C ALA A 42 -8.89 -9.30 -9.43
N THR A 43 -10.05 -9.70 -8.89
CA THR A 43 -10.94 -10.68 -9.53
C THR A 43 -11.49 -10.17 -10.86
N SER A 44 -11.91 -8.90 -10.92
CA SER A 44 -12.43 -8.29 -12.14
C SER A 44 -11.35 -8.21 -13.23
N LEU A 45 -10.15 -7.80 -12.86
CA LEU A 45 -8.99 -7.73 -13.75
C LEU A 45 -8.55 -9.11 -14.24
N PHE A 46 -8.58 -10.13 -13.38
CA PHE A 46 -8.29 -11.51 -13.76
C PHE A 46 -9.32 -12.03 -14.78
N SER A 47 -10.61 -11.82 -14.52
CA SER A 47 -11.69 -12.22 -15.42
C SER A 47 -11.57 -11.55 -16.80
N LEU A 48 -11.25 -10.26 -16.84
CA LEU A 48 -10.99 -9.54 -18.09
C LEU A 48 -9.74 -10.05 -18.81
N SER A 49 -8.66 -10.35 -18.08
CA SER A 49 -7.42 -10.92 -18.63
C SER A 49 -7.67 -12.24 -19.35
N VAL A 50 -8.40 -13.15 -18.71
CA VAL A 50 -8.73 -14.46 -19.27
C VAL A 50 -9.71 -14.35 -20.45
N ARG A 51 -10.77 -13.54 -20.32
CA ARG A 51 -11.78 -13.38 -21.38
C ARG A 51 -11.22 -12.81 -22.66
N LYS A 52 -10.35 -11.81 -22.58
CA LYS A 52 -9.74 -11.19 -23.76
C LYS A 52 -8.46 -11.90 -24.21
N ASN A 53 -8.07 -12.99 -23.54
CA ASN A 53 -6.81 -13.72 -23.75
C ASN A 53 -5.59 -12.80 -23.85
N ILE A 54 -5.60 -11.68 -23.12
CA ILE A 54 -4.53 -10.68 -23.20
C ILE A 54 -3.30 -11.28 -22.53
N LEU A 55 -2.18 -11.31 -23.25
CA LEU A 55 -0.93 -11.95 -22.79
C LEU A 55 -1.15 -13.43 -22.37
N GLY A 56 -1.99 -14.17 -23.09
CA GLY A 56 -2.28 -15.57 -22.77
C GLY A 56 -2.99 -15.76 -21.43
N GLY A 57 -3.62 -14.72 -20.90
CA GLY A 57 -4.32 -14.73 -19.60
C GLY A 57 -3.49 -14.22 -18.42
N ASN A 58 -2.20 -13.90 -18.62
CA ASN A 58 -1.30 -13.43 -17.55
C ASN A 58 -1.24 -11.90 -17.37
N PHE A 59 -2.12 -11.13 -18.01
CA PHE A 59 -2.12 -9.67 -17.94
C PHE A 59 -2.22 -9.12 -16.50
N ILE A 60 -2.89 -9.84 -15.59
CA ILE A 60 -2.95 -9.44 -14.18
C ILE A 60 -1.58 -9.35 -13.52
N TYR A 61 -0.65 -10.25 -13.87
CA TYR A 61 0.70 -10.26 -13.30
C TYR A 61 1.49 -9.04 -13.74
N ALA A 62 1.29 -8.59 -14.99
CA ALA A 62 1.90 -7.34 -15.47
C ALA A 62 1.40 -6.12 -14.68
N ILE A 63 0.10 -6.06 -14.36
CA ILE A 63 -0.48 -4.95 -13.58
C ILE A 63 0.04 -4.96 -12.14
N LEU A 64 0.13 -6.14 -11.51
CA LEU A 64 0.69 -6.29 -10.18
C LEU A 64 2.16 -5.85 -10.15
N LEU A 65 2.93 -6.20 -11.19
CA LEU A 65 4.33 -5.79 -11.33
C LEU A 65 4.44 -4.27 -11.46
N VAL A 66 3.63 -3.65 -12.33
CA VAL A 66 3.58 -2.18 -12.48
C VAL A 66 3.22 -1.51 -11.15
N THR A 67 2.24 -2.05 -10.41
CA THR A 67 1.84 -1.53 -9.10
C THR A 67 2.99 -1.60 -8.09
N CYS A 68 3.76 -2.69 -8.08
CA CYS A 68 4.98 -2.79 -7.25
C CYS A 68 6.03 -1.76 -7.66
N CYS A 69 6.29 -1.59 -8.96
CA CYS A 69 7.25 -0.60 -9.45
C CYS A 69 6.86 0.83 -9.04
N ILE A 70 5.57 1.18 -9.14
CA ILE A 70 5.05 2.48 -8.69
C ILE A 70 5.24 2.65 -7.19
N ALA A 71 4.93 1.63 -6.38
CA ALA A 71 5.11 1.69 -4.93
C ALA A 71 6.59 1.89 -4.54
N ILE A 72 7.51 1.19 -5.20
CA ILE A 72 8.96 1.34 -5.00
C ILE A 72 9.39 2.75 -5.40
N TYR A 73 8.93 3.26 -6.54
CA TYR A 73 9.24 4.60 -7.00
C TYR A 73 8.73 5.67 -6.03
N ALA A 74 7.49 5.55 -5.56
CA ALA A 74 6.91 6.44 -4.56
C ALA A 74 7.68 6.39 -3.24
N SER A 75 8.17 5.21 -2.82
CA SER A 75 9.00 5.09 -1.61
C SER A 75 10.28 5.91 -1.69
N ARG A 76 10.79 6.24 -2.89
CA ARG A 76 11.98 7.10 -3.04
C ARG A 76 11.71 8.56 -2.71
N TRP A 77 10.44 8.99 -2.70
CA TRP A 77 10.03 10.35 -2.34
C TRP A 77 9.89 10.55 -0.84
N LEU A 78 9.96 9.45 -0.08
CA LEU A 78 9.77 9.48 1.36
C LEU A 78 11.01 10.09 2.01
N LYS A 79 10.86 11.31 2.54
CA LYS A 79 11.93 12.06 3.20
C LYS A 79 12.12 11.53 4.61
N GLU A 80 13.38 11.38 5.03
CA GLU A 80 13.73 10.87 6.35
C GLU A 80 13.19 11.81 7.44
N GLU A 81 12.25 11.34 8.24
CA GLU A 81 11.66 12.11 9.34
C GLU A 81 12.30 11.66 10.65
N LYS A 82 13.05 12.56 11.29
CA LYS A 82 13.60 12.30 12.63
C LYS A 82 12.46 12.37 13.64
N ARG A 83 12.35 11.34 14.48
CA ARG A 83 11.38 11.24 15.56
C ARG A 83 11.36 12.55 16.37
N ALA A 84 10.24 13.28 16.32
CA ALA A 84 10.13 14.63 16.88
C ALA A 84 10.21 14.66 18.43
N TYR A 85 10.06 13.52 19.09
CA TYR A 85 10.12 13.38 20.54
C TYR A 85 10.74 12.03 20.95
N THR A 86 11.60 12.05 21.96
CA THR A 86 12.19 10.84 22.59
C THR A 86 11.29 10.32 23.72
#